data_AF-A0A951IZ64-F1
#
_entry.id   AF-A0A951IZ64-F1
#
_cell.length_a   1.000
_cell.length_b   1.000
_cell.length_c   1.000
_cell.angle_alpha   90.00
_cell.angle_beta   90.00
_cell.angle_gamma   90.00
#
_symmetry.space_group_name_H-M   'P 1'
#
loop_
_entity.id
_entity.type
_entity.pdbx_description
1 polymer ?
#
loop_
_entity_poly.entity_id
_entity_poly.type
_entity_poly.pdbx_seq_one_letter_code
_entity_poly.pdbx_strand_id
1 'polypeptide(L)'
;MKKAFLPLFLSTLIFSCQFDQKEDPIDGVRADSELDDVTDALHNTFFEFEVEGGDQDRSFEDRSEGLHGIYGVSRTDANNLEGNNRNLYNCFQSIGLSLPQMNQIRAATNSFSACRNNVSRNYRSEFSSLLKRVEDERKRIVNNQQANPIAIQNQLTALRNRFRKDLMDLKLEYSEELRTCLRSYIAEINRRLNEGQWNEFKECVLD
;
A
#
# COMPACT_ATOMS: atom_id res chain seq x y z
N MET A 1 49.62 -67.88 23.47
CA MET A 1 50.14 -66.90 24.44
C MET A 1 49.05 -65.91 24.80
N LYS A 2 49.03 -65.48 26.07
CA LYS A 2 48.05 -64.64 26.75
C LYS A 2 47.79 -63.29 26.06
N LYS A 3 46.57 -62.76 26.21
CA LYS A 3 46.15 -61.40 26.67
C LYS A 3 44.80 -61.03 26.01
N ALA A 4 43.69 -61.02 26.74
CA ALA A 4 43.23 -60.08 27.77
C ALA A 4 42.49 -58.86 27.18
N PHE A 5 41.16 -58.92 27.32
CA PHE A 5 40.22 -57.86 27.74
C PHE A 5 40.84 -56.48 28.07
N LEU A 6 40.39 -55.40 27.42
CA LEU A 6 39.51 -54.36 28.00
C LEU A 6 39.27 -53.23 26.97
N PRO A 7 38.06 -52.64 26.91
CA PRO A 7 37.76 -51.47 26.09
C PRO A 7 38.16 -50.20 26.84
N LEU A 8 38.86 -49.28 26.16
CA LEU A 8 39.08 -47.93 26.69
C LEU A 8 38.18 -46.96 25.93
N PHE A 9 37.07 -46.63 26.58
CA PHE A 9 36.34 -45.38 26.37
C PHE A 9 37.34 -44.22 26.44
N LEU A 10 37.55 -43.52 25.32
CA LEU A 10 38.17 -42.21 25.34
C LEU A 10 37.18 -41.19 24.79
N SER A 11 36.28 -40.79 25.68
CA SER A 11 35.47 -39.57 25.58
C SER A 11 36.40 -38.37 25.39
N THR A 12 36.62 -37.98 24.14
CA THR A 12 37.24 -36.70 23.81
C THR A 12 36.12 -35.70 23.55
N LEU A 13 35.77 -35.05 24.67
CA LEU A 13 35.28 -33.68 24.81
C LEU A 13 35.12 -32.93 23.48
N ILE A 14 33.89 -32.95 22.96
CA ILE A 14 33.42 -31.93 22.03
C ILE A 14 33.39 -30.64 22.85
N PHE A 15 34.38 -29.77 22.65
CA PHE A 15 34.33 -28.38 23.03
C PHE A 15 33.20 -27.73 22.22
N SER A 16 31.96 -27.93 22.66
CA SER A 16 30.88 -27.02 22.32
C SER A 16 31.25 -25.69 22.95
N CYS A 17 31.78 -24.77 22.14
CA CYS A 17 31.56 -23.36 22.38
C CYS A 17 30.04 -23.18 22.43
N GLN A 18 29.46 -23.28 23.62
CA GLN A 18 28.28 -22.51 23.95
C GLN A 18 28.74 -21.06 23.91
N PHE A 19 28.75 -20.51 22.68
CA PHE A 19 28.42 -19.11 22.53
C PHE A 19 27.03 -19.00 23.12
N ASP A 20 27.00 -18.65 24.40
CA ASP A 20 25.88 -18.07 25.09
C ASP A 20 25.66 -16.70 24.42
N GLN A 21 25.26 -16.72 23.14
CA GLN A 21 24.33 -15.72 22.66
C GLN A 21 23.07 -15.98 23.48
N LYS A 22 23.05 -15.35 24.65
CA LYS A 22 21.82 -14.69 25.08
C LYS A 22 21.38 -13.90 23.87
N GLU A 23 20.53 -14.51 23.06
CA GLU A 23 19.54 -13.76 22.33
C GLU A 23 18.92 -12.87 23.40
N ASP A 24 19.25 -11.58 23.36
CA ASP A 24 18.43 -10.60 24.04
C ASP A 24 16.99 -10.97 23.72
N PRO A 25 16.10 -11.05 24.73
CA PRO A 25 14.70 -11.31 24.44
C PRO A 25 14.30 -10.29 23.37
N ILE A 26 13.72 -10.76 22.28
CA ILE A 26 13.11 -9.86 21.29
C ILE A 26 12.00 -9.13 22.04
N ASP A 27 12.36 -8.02 22.67
CA ASP A 27 11.46 -6.97 23.07
C ASP A 27 10.70 -6.58 21.81
N GLY A 28 9.38 -6.68 21.86
CA GLY A 28 8.52 -6.11 20.83
C GLY A 28 7.70 -7.13 20.05
N VAL A 29 6.79 -7.83 20.73
CA VAL A 29 5.45 -7.92 20.15
C VAL A 29 4.86 -6.52 20.25
N ARG A 30 5.27 -5.61 19.35
CA ARG A 30 4.59 -4.33 19.15
C ARG A 30 3.12 -4.66 18.88
N ALA A 31 2.21 -3.94 19.54
CA ALA A 31 0.81 -4.28 19.48
C ALA A 31 0.33 -4.26 18.02
N ASP A 32 -0.30 -5.34 17.57
CA ASP A 32 -0.86 -5.43 16.21
C ASP A 32 -1.76 -4.23 15.85
N SER A 33 -2.39 -3.63 16.87
CA SER A 33 -3.17 -2.39 16.74
C SER A 33 -2.38 -1.23 16.15
N GLU A 34 -1.11 -1.03 16.53
CA GLU A 34 -0.32 0.08 15.97
C GLU A 34 -0.01 -0.10 14.48
N LEU A 35 0.18 -1.35 14.05
CA LEU A 35 0.36 -1.66 12.63
C LEU A 35 -0.92 -1.39 11.85
N ASP A 36 -2.07 -1.73 12.43
CA ASP A 36 -3.37 -1.49 11.84
C ASP A 36 -3.68 0.01 11.75
N ASP A 37 -3.37 0.81 12.78
CA ASP A 37 -3.59 2.26 12.77
C ASP A 37 -2.83 2.96 11.62
N VAL A 38 -1.54 2.66 11.47
CA VAL A 38 -0.70 3.19 10.38
C VAL A 38 -1.21 2.70 9.02
N THR A 39 -1.58 1.42 8.94
CA THR A 39 -2.11 0.81 7.71
C THR A 39 -3.39 1.51 7.30
N ASP A 40 -4.32 1.74 8.23
CA ASP A 40 -5.62 2.33 7.96
C ASP A 40 -5.49 3.81 7.58
N ALA A 41 -4.62 4.57 8.24
CA ALA A 41 -4.33 5.97 7.88
C ALA A 41 -3.85 6.10 6.43
N LEU A 42 -2.89 5.25 6.02
CA LEU A 42 -2.38 5.21 4.65
C LEU A 42 -3.41 4.62 3.67
N HIS A 43 -4.16 3.59 4.06
CA HIS A 43 -5.17 2.97 3.21
C HIS A 43 -6.33 3.92 2.91
N ASN A 44 -6.73 4.74 3.88
CA ASN A 44 -7.83 5.71 3.73
C ASN A 44 -7.59 6.72 2.59
N THR A 45 -6.32 6.99 2.26
CA THR A 45 -5.92 7.81 1.10
C THR A 45 -6.42 7.25 -0.24
N PHE A 46 -6.72 5.94 -0.30
CA PHE A 46 -7.31 5.31 -1.48
C PHE A 46 -8.72 5.82 -1.76
N PHE A 47 -9.47 6.21 -0.72
CA PHE A 47 -10.84 6.71 -0.86
C PHE A 47 -10.91 8.22 -1.08
N GLU A 48 -9.76 8.91 -1.07
CA GLU A 48 -9.66 10.35 -1.34
C GLU A 48 -9.57 10.58 -2.85
N PHE A 49 -10.73 10.66 -3.50
CA PHE A 49 -10.82 10.92 -4.93
C PHE A 49 -11.76 12.08 -5.24
N GLU A 50 -11.45 12.79 -6.32
CA GLU A 50 -12.33 13.78 -6.92
C GLU A 50 -12.69 13.34 -8.34
N VAL A 51 -13.96 13.50 -8.69
CA VAL A 51 -14.42 13.27 -10.06
C VAL A 51 -14.34 14.59 -10.82
N GLU A 52 -13.35 14.72 -11.69
CA GLU A 52 -13.18 15.85 -12.60
C GLU A 52 -14.00 15.67 -13.89
N GLY A 53 -14.34 16.80 -14.53
CA GLY A 53 -15.05 16.80 -15.80
C GLY A 53 -16.46 16.19 -15.73
N GLY A 54 -16.95 15.61 -16.82
CA GLY A 54 -18.30 15.05 -16.90
C GLY A 54 -19.39 16.13 -17.06
N ASP A 55 -19.05 17.19 -17.78
CA ASP A 55 -19.99 18.26 -18.16
C ASP A 55 -20.36 18.14 -19.65
N GLN A 56 -20.99 19.17 -20.22
CA GLN A 56 -21.42 19.13 -21.62
C GLN A 56 -20.22 19.08 -22.57
N ASP A 57 -19.10 19.71 -22.19
CA ASP A 57 -17.95 19.95 -23.05
C ASP A 57 -16.75 19.06 -22.73
N ARG A 58 -16.68 18.52 -21.50
CA ARG A 58 -15.55 17.72 -21.00
C ARG A 58 -15.98 16.33 -20.55
N SER A 59 -15.17 15.34 -20.91
CA SER A 59 -15.26 13.97 -20.40
C SER A 59 -15.00 13.90 -18.91
N PHE A 60 -15.50 12.86 -18.26
CA PHE A 60 -15.04 12.39 -16.97
C PHE A 60 -13.56 11.99 -17.09
N GLU A 61 -12.74 12.48 -16.16
CA GLU A 61 -11.31 12.20 -16.11
C GLU A 61 -10.90 11.84 -14.67
N ASP A 62 -9.93 10.93 -14.57
CA ASP A 62 -9.26 10.56 -13.33
C ASP A 62 -7.78 10.35 -13.63
N ARG A 63 -6.95 11.25 -13.14
CA ARG A 63 -5.50 11.27 -13.43
C ARG A 63 -4.75 10.10 -12.80
N SER A 64 -5.34 9.46 -11.79
CA SER A 64 -4.71 8.38 -11.03
C SER A 64 -5.21 7.00 -11.49
N GLU A 65 -6.00 6.94 -12.58
CA GLU A 65 -6.69 5.71 -13.03
C GLU A 65 -7.49 5.05 -11.90
N GLY A 66 -8.06 5.86 -11.01
CA GLY A 66 -8.75 5.41 -9.81
C GLY A 66 -7.84 4.99 -8.65
N LEU A 67 -6.54 4.73 -8.87
CA LEU A 67 -5.60 4.35 -7.81
C LEU A 67 -5.02 5.58 -7.10
N HIS A 68 -5.72 6.04 -6.07
CA HIS A 68 -5.33 7.22 -5.30
C HIS A 68 -4.39 6.89 -4.14
N GLY A 69 -3.76 7.94 -3.60
CA GLY A 69 -2.95 7.86 -2.40
C GLY A 69 -1.75 6.92 -2.54
N ILE A 70 -1.53 6.09 -1.52
CA ILE A 70 -0.36 5.20 -1.47
C ILE A 70 -0.29 4.18 -2.62
N TYR A 71 -1.42 3.93 -3.29
CA TYR A 71 -1.51 2.99 -4.40
C TYR A 71 -1.24 3.62 -5.78
N GLY A 72 -1.32 4.95 -5.90
CA GLY A 72 -1.08 5.67 -7.15
C GLY A 72 0.40 5.82 -7.51
N VAL A 73 1.30 5.60 -6.55
CA VAL A 73 2.75 5.77 -6.70
C VAL A 73 3.33 4.75 -7.70
N SER A 74 3.96 5.19 -8.79
CA SER A 74 4.54 4.30 -9.81
C SER A 74 5.84 3.65 -9.33
N ARG A 75 6.27 2.52 -9.95
CA ARG A 75 7.61 1.95 -9.72
C ARG A 75 8.74 2.93 -10.07
N THR A 76 8.51 3.89 -10.97
CA THR A 76 9.47 4.96 -11.26
C THR A 76 9.65 5.93 -10.10
N ASP A 77 8.62 6.07 -9.26
CA ASP A 77 8.62 6.91 -8.06
C ASP A 77 9.17 6.15 -6.83
N ALA A 78 9.34 4.83 -6.92
CA ALA A 78 10.04 4.06 -5.90
C ALA A 78 11.56 4.35 -5.88
N ASN A 79 12.12 4.80 -7.00
CA ASN A 79 13.50 5.31 -7.09
C ASN A 79 13.57 6.83 -6.88
N ASN A 80 12.51 7.55 -7.28
CA ASN A 80 12.31 8.97 -6.99
C ASN A 80 11.33 9.10 -5.84
N LEU A 81 11.87 8.85 -4.66
CA LEU A 81 11.12 9.02 -3.44
C LEU A 81 10.61 10.49 -3.24
N GLU A 82 11.02 11.43 -4.10
CA GLU A 82 10.58 12.83 -4.18
C GLU A 82 9.16 13.07 -4.76
N GLY A 83 8.36 12.03 -5.00
CA GLY A 83 7.01 12.15 -5.58
C GLY A 83 5.92 12.60 -4.58
N ASN A 84 5.41 13.82 -4.74
CA ASN A 84 4.34 14.42 -3.95
C ASN A 84 3.05 13.56 -3.88
N ASN A 85 2.72 13.06 -2.69
CA ASN A 85 1.55 13.45 -1.86
C ASN A 85 1.19 12.30 -0.89
N ARG A 86 1.33 12.57 0.41
CA ARG A 86 1.28 11.65 1.58
C ARG A 86 2.45 10.67 1.63
N ASN A 87 3.51 11.18 2.24
CA ASN A 87 4.85 11.00 1.76
C ASN A 87 5.58 10.04 2.70
N LEU A 88 5.33 8.72 2.53
CA LEU A 88 6.09 7.67 3.23
C LEU A 88 7.60 7.90 3.12
N TYR A 89 8.06 8.47 2.00
CA TYR A 89 9.43 8.88 1.87
C TYR A 89 9.85 9.98 2.84
N ASN A 90 9.08 11.06 2.96
CA ASN A 90 9.42 12.12 3.90
C ASN A 90 9.49 11.56 5.32
N CYS A 91 8.59 10.62 5.66
CA CYS A 91 8.66 9.90 6.93
C CYS A 91 9.89 8.99 7.05
N PHE A 92 10.41 8.43 5.96
CA PHE A 92 11.70 7.73 5.99
C PHE A 92 12.90 8.68 6.08
N GLN A 93 12.81 9.89 5.52
CA GLN A 93 13.87 10.89 5.61
C GLN A 93 13.99 11.47 7.02
N SER A 94 12.88 11.61 7.75
CA SER A 94 12.88 12.20 9.10
C SER A 94 13.52 11.29 10.16
N ILE A 95 13.41 9.96 10.02
CA ILE A 95 13.80 8.99 11.06
C ILE A 95 15.26 8.51 11.01
N GLY A 96 16.10 9.14 10.18
CA GLY A 96 17.55 8.90 10.16
C GLY A 96 17.95 7.44 9.89
N LEU A 97 17.46 6.85 8.80
CA LEU A 97 17.75 5.45 8.44
C LEU A 97 19.23 5.21 8.10
N SER A 98 19.80 4.11 8.60
CA SER A 98 21.09 3.62 8.14
C SER A 98 21.00 3.06 6.71
N LEU A 99 22.13 3.02 5.98
CA LEU A 99 22.17 2.45 4.62
C LEU A 99 21.68 0.99 4.55
N PRO A 100 22.02 0.09 5.49
CA PRO A 100 21.43 -1.24 5.54
C PRO A 100 19.90 -1.23 5.69
N GLN A 101 19.35 -0.40 6.59
CA GLN A 101 17.90 -0.28 6.79
C GLN A 101 17.21 0.24 5.52
N MET A 102 17.77 1.26 4.85
CA MET A 102 17.25 1.77 3.59
C MET A 102 17.19 0.68 2.51
N ASN A 103 18.23 -0.16 2.39
CA ASN A 103 18.25 -1.26 1.43
C ASN A 103 17.18 -2.31 1.73
N GLN A 104 16.95 -2.61 3.01
CA GLN A 104 15.90 -3.55 3.43
C GLN A 104 14.50 -2.99 3.18
N ILE A 105 14.29 -1.69 3.44
CA ILE A 105 13.01 -1.03 3.16
C ILE A 105 12.74 -1.02 1.65
N ARG A 106 13.73 -0.73 0.79
CA ARG A 106 13.58 -0.87 -0.67
C ARG A 106 13.15 -2.27 -1.11
N ALA A 107 13.70 -3.31 -0.48
CA ALA A 107 13.29 -4.68 -0.76
C ALA A 107 11.81 -4.90 -0.36
N ALA A 108 11.38 -4.39 0.79
CA ALA A 108 9.98 -4.44 1.22
C ALA A 108 9.06 -3.65 0.27
N THR A 109 9.49 -2.48 -0.21
CA THR A 109 8.75 -1.68 -1.21
C THR A 109 8.56 -2.42 -2.53
N ASN A 110 9.56 -3.21 -2.95
CA ASN A 110 9.45 -4.06 -4.15
C ASN A 110 8.39 -5.16 -3.96
N SER A 111 8.36 -5.81 -2.80
CA SER A 111 7.34 -6.81 -2.45
C SER A 111 5.94 -6.19 -2.40
N PHE A 112 5.80 -5.02 -1.77
CA PHE A 112 4.56 -4.25 -1.76
C PHE A 112 4.09 -3.92 -3.18
N SER A 113 5.00 -3.40 -4.01
CA SER A 113 4.71 -3.05 -5.41
C SER A 113 4.23 -4.27 -6.20
N ALA A 114 4.85 -5.44 -6.01
CA ALA A 114 4.43 -6.67 -6.65
C ALA A 114 3.01 -7.09 -6.24
N CYS A 115 2.72 -7.09 -4.92
CA CYS A 115 1.42 -7.40 -4.37
C CYS A 115 0.34 -6.44 -4.90
N ARG A 116 0.57 -5.13 -4.74
CA ARG A 116 -0.33 -4.08 -5.22
C ARG A 116 -0.59 -4.22 -6.72
N ASN A 117 0.45 -4.37 -7.54
CA ASN A 117 0.30 -4.43 -8.99
C ASN A 117 -0.52 -5.63 -9.45
N ASN A 118 -0.55 -6.72 -8.68
CA ASN A 118 -1.42 -7.86 -8.98
C ASN A 118 -2.90 -7.45 -8.87
N VAL A 119 -3.27 -6.80 -7.76
CA VAL A 119 -4.63 -6.33 -7.48
C VAL A 119 -5.02 -5.17 -8.41
N SER A 120 -4.12 -4.19 -8.59
CA SER A 120 -4.34 -2.98 -9.39
C SER A 120 -4.63 -3.25 -10.86
N ARG A 121 -4.19 -4.38 -11.43
CA ARG A 121 -4.50 -4.72 -12.83
C ARG A 121 -5.99 -4.94 -13.04
N ASN A 122 -6.60 -5.72 -12.16
CA ASN A 122 -8.04 -6.03 -12.23
C ASN A 122 -8.85 -4.76 -11.93
N TYR A 123 -8.48 -4.04 -10.86
CA TYR A 123 -9.07 -2.75 -10.52
C TYR A 123 -9.06 -1.76 -11.70
N ARG A 124 -7.91 -1.57 -12.36
CA ARG A 124 -7.79 -0.63 -13.49
C ARG A 124 -8.65 -1.04 -14.68
N SER A 125 -8.77 -2.34 -14.96
CA SER A 125 -9.63 -2.86 -16.02
C SER A 125 -11.11 -2.55 -15.74
N GLU A 126 -11.55 -2.76 -14.50
CA GLU A 126 -12.93 -2.48 -14.10
C GLU A 126 -13.21 -0.99 -14.01
N PHE A 127 -12.27 -0.20 -13.50
CA PHE A 127 -12.32 1.25 -13.49
C PHE A 127 -12.45 1.81 -14.91
N SER A 128 -11.61 1.35 -15.85
CA SER A 128 -11.70 1.75 -17.25
C SER A 128 -13.06 1.40 -17.87
N SER A 129 -13.61 0.24 -17.51
CA SER A 129 -14.93 -0.19 -17.97
C SER A 129 -16.04 0.68 -17.38
N LEU A 130 -15.96 1.04 -16.10
CA LEU A 130 -16.88 1.96 -15.44
C LEU A 130 -16.83 3.34 -16.11
N LEU A 131 -15.63 3.90 -16.29
CA LEU A 131 -15.42 5.20 -16.93
C LEU A 131 -16.00 5.23 -18.34
N LYS A 132 -15.76 4.18 -19.13
CA LYS A 132 -16.33 4.04 -20.48
C LYS A 132 -17.87 4.06 -20.46
N ARG A 133 -18.51 3.31 -19.56
CA ARG A 133 -19.98 3.28 -19.44
C ARG A 133 -20.55 4.66 -19.11
N VAL A 134 -19.91 5.36 -18.17
CA VAL A 134 -20.31 6.71 -17.76
C VAL A 134 -20.13 7.71 -18.90
N GLU A 135 -19.02 7.62 -19.64
CA GLU A 135 -18.77 8.48 -20.81
C GLU A 135 -19.76 8.24 -21.95
N ASP A 136 -20.11 6.98 -22.23
CA ASP A 136 -21.08 6.66 -23.26
C ASP A 136 -22.47 7.21 -22.89
N GLU A 137 -22.84 7.18 -21.60
CA GLU A 137 -24.09 7.78 -21.11
C GLU A 137 -24.06 9.32 -21.15
N ARG A 138 -22.93 9.93 -20.79
CA ARG A 138 -22.72 11.39 -20.93
C ARG A 138 -22.95 11.83 -22.37
N LYS A 139 -22.35 11.13 -23.33
CA LYS A 139 -22.52 11.41 -24.76
C LYS A 139 -23.98 11.27 -25.20
N ARG A 140 -24.72 10.26 -24.70
CA ARG A 140 -26.16 10.12 -25.01
C ARG A 140 -26.98 11.28 -24.48
N ILE A 141 -26.73 11.72 -23.24
CA ILE A 141 -27.39 12.87 -22.63
C ILE A 141 -27.16 14.14 -23.47
N VAL A 142 -25.90 14.37 -23.89
CA VAL A 142 -25.53 15.56 -24.68
C VAL A 142 -26.05 15.49 -26.12
N ASN A 143 -26.00 14.32 -26.76
CA ASN A 143 -26.36 14.16 -28.18
C ASN A 143 -27.87 14.10 -28.45
N ASN A 144 -28.70 13.80 -27.44
CA ASN A 144 -30.16 13.82 -27.56
C ASN A 144 -30.73 15.26 -27.54
N GLN A 145 -30.11 16.16 -28.34
CA GLN A 145 -30.16 17.64 -28.40
C GLN A 145 -31.53 18.34 -28.55
N GLN A 146 -32.59 17.84 -27.90
CA GLN A 146 -33.89 18.52 -27.82
C GLN A 146 -34.30 18.86 -26.38
N ALA A 147 -33.44 18.57 -25.40
CA ALA A 147 -33.71 18.85 -24.00
C ALA A 147 -33.32 20.29 -23.60
N ASN A 148 -34.16 20.92 -22.77
CA ASN A 148 -33.86 22.17 -22.07
C ASN A 148 -32.47 22.08 -21.39
N PRO A 149 -31.59 23.10 -21.52
CA PRO A 149 -30.27 23.12 -20.87
C PRO A 149 -30.28 22.78 -19.38
N ILE A 150 -31.32 23.18 -18.66
CA ILE A 150 -31.51 22.86 -17.23
C ILE A 150 -31.70 21.35 -17.04
N ALA A 151 -32.46 20.70 -17.92
CA ALA A 151 -32.69 19.25 -17.85
C ALA A 151 -31.39 18.47 -18.13
N ILE A 152 -30.59 18.90 -19.11
CA ILE A 152 -29.28 18.31 -19.40
C ILE A 152 -28.36 18.42 -18.18
N GLN A 153 -28.26 19.61 -17.58
CA GLN A 153 -27.42 19.83 -16.41
C GLN A 153 -27.83 18.95 -15.21
N ASN A 154 -29.13 18.76 -14.99
CA ASN A 154 -29.64 17.89 -13.95
C ASN A 154 -29.27 16.42 -14.21
N GLN A 155 -29.39 15.95 -15.46
CA GLN A 155 -29.01 14.58 -15.84
C GLN A 155 -27.50 14.35 -15.70
N LEU A 156 -26.66 15.30 -16.12
CA LEU A 156 -25.20 15.21 -15.97
C LEU A 156 -24.78 15.23 -14.50
N THR A 157 -25.46 16.01 -13.66
CA THR A 157 -25.23 16.03 -12.20
C THR A 157 -25.60 14.69 -11.57
N ALA A 158 -26.74 14.11 -11.96
CA ALA A 158 -27.15 12.78 -11.50
C ALA A 158 -26.18 11.68 -11.97
N LEU A 159 -25.68 11.77 -13.20
CA LEU A 159 -24.65 10.86 -13.73
C LEU A 159 -23.34 10.96 -12.94
N ARG A 160 -22.87 12.18 -12.62
CA ARG A 160 -21.68 12.39 -11.80
C ARG A 160 -21.83 11.76 -10.41
N ASN A 161 -22.98 11.95 -9.76
CA ASN A 161 -23.24 11.36 -8.44
C ASN A 161 -23.29 9.83 -8.50
N ARG A 162 -23.86 9.26 -9.56
CA ARG A 162 -23.85 7.81 -9.79
C ARG A 162 -22.43 7.30 -9.99
N PHE A 163 -21.62 7.97 -10.82
CA PHE A 163 -20.23 7.59 -11.03
C PHE A 163 -19.43 7.61 -9.72
N ARG A 164 -19.61 8.63 -8.87
CA ARG A 164 -18.97 8.68 -7.54
C ARG A 164 -19.35 7.47 -6.68
N LYS A 165 -20.63 7.11 -6.65
CA LYS A 165 -21.11 5.94 -5.91
C LYS A 165 -20.53 4.65 -6.46
N ASP A 166 -20.63 4.44 -7.77
CA ASP A 166 -20.13 3.22 -8.42
C ASP A 166 -18.61 3.09 -8.27
N LEU A 167 -17.87 4.21 -8.28
CA LEU A 167 -16.43 4.23 -8.02
C LEU A 167 -16.11 3.90 -6.57
N MET A 168 -16.91 4.38 -5.61
CA MET A 168 -16.76 4.01 -4.20
C MET A 168 -17.02 2.52 -3.99
N ASP A 169 -18.09 1.98 -4.58
CA ASP A 169 -18.43 0.57 -4.48
C ASP A 169 -17.31 -0.30 -5.09
N LEU A 170 -16.75 0.09 -6.24
CA LEU A 170 -15.58 -0.55 -6.84
C LEU A 170 -14.33 -0.46 -5.93
N LYS A 171 -14.08 0.67 -5.28
CA LYS A 171 -12.96 0.80 -4.34
C LYS A 171 -13.13 -0.12 -3.13
N LEU A 172 -14.34 -0.25 -2.61
CA LEU A 172 -14.63 -1.14 -1.49
C LEU A 172 -14.39 -2.62 -1.84
N GLU A 173 -14.71 -3.03 -3.07
CA GLU A 173 -14.46 -4.40 -3.55
C GLU A 173 -12.97 -4.78 -3.51
N TYR A 174 -12.09 -3.86 -3.89
CA TYR A 174 -10.64 -4.09 -3.93
C TYR A 174 -9.91 -3.66 -2.64
N SER A 175 -10.64 -3.12 -1.67
CA SER A 175 -10.11 -2.51 -0.44
C SER A 175 -9.31 -3.51 0.39
N GLU A 176 -9.89 -4.65 0.70
CA GLU A 176 -9.30 -5.63 1.62
C GLU A 176 -7.97 -6.21 1.11
N GLU A 177 -7.91 -6.55 -0.17
CA GLU A 177 -6.68 -7.07 -0.80
C GLU A 177 -5.56 -6.01 -0.81
N LEU A 178 -5.89 -4.77 -1.18
CA LEU A 178 -4.94 -3.66 -1.17
C LEU A 178 -4.47 -3.31 0.25
N ARG A 179 -5.38 -3.34 1.23
CA ARG A 179 -5.08 -3.14 2.64
C ARG A 179 -4.16 -4.24 3.16
N THR A 180 -4.38 -5.49 2.77
CA THR A 180 -3.54 -6.64 3.15
C THR A 180 -2.11 -6.51 2.60
N CYS A 181 -1.97 -6.09 1.34
CA CYS A 181 -0.66 -5.77 0.76
C CYS A 181 0.06 -4.68 1.56
N LEU A 182 -0.66 -3.62 1.95
CA LEU A 182 -0.12 -2.49 2.69
C LEU A 182 0.25 -2.88 4.13
N ARG A 183 -0.60 -3.62 4.83
CA ARG A 183 -0.33 -4.09 6.19
C ARG A 183 0.94 -4.93 6.25
N SER A 184 1.12 -5.81 5.26
CA SER A 184 2.34 -6.62 5.14
C SER A 184 3.58 -5.74 4.95
N TYR A 185 3.48 -4.68 4.15
CA TYR A 185 4.55 -3.71 3.96
C TYR A 185 4.89 -2.94 5.25
N ILE A 186 3.88 -2.44 5.97
CA ILE A 186 4.07 -1.75 7.26
C ILE A 186 4.69 -2.68 8.30
N ALA A 187 4.26 -3.95 8.37
CA ALA A 187 4.87 -4.95 9.23
C ALA A 187 6.35 -5.20 8.87
N GLU A 188 6.69 -5.23 7.58
CA GLU A 188 8.09 -5.32 7.17
C GLU A 188 8.89 -4.10 7.62
N ILE A 189 8.40 -2.87 7.41
CA ILE A 189 9.06 -1.63 7.87
C ILE A 189 9.30 -1.69 9.38
N ASN A 190 8.26 -1.97 10.16
CA ASN A 190 8.28 -2.03 11.61
C ASN A 190 9.42 -2.92 12.15
N ARG A 191 9.62 -4.11 11.57
CA ARG A 191 10.70 -5.04 11.96
C ARG A 191 12.12 -4.52 11.69
N ARG A 192 12.31 -3.48 10.87
CA ARG A 192 13.63 -2.89 10.54
C ARG A 192 13.93 -1.63 11.34
N LEU A 193 12.94 -1.07 11.99
CA LEU A 193 13.07 0.15 12.79
C LEU A 193 13.21 -0.22 14.26
N ASN A 194 14.11 0.47 14.97
CA ASN A 194 14.09 0.44 16.43
C ASN A 194 12.84 1.19 16.96
N GLU A 195 12.60 1.15 18.26
CA GLU A 195 11.39 1.73 18.86
C GLU A 195 11.26 3.24 18.62
N GLY A 196 12.36 3.99 18.79
CA GLY A 196 12.38 5.44 18.54
C GLY A 196 12.06 5.77 17.09
N GLN A 197 12.71 5.09 16.14
CA GLN A 197 12.46 5.24 14.70
C GLN A 197 11.03 4.88 14.30
N TRP A 198 10.44 3.85 14.94
CA TRP A 198 9.05 3.47 14.70
C TRP A 198 8.07 4.53 15.20
N ASN A 199 8.31 5.08 16.39
CA ASN A 199 7.46 6.14 16.94
C ASN A 199 7.51 7.40 16.07
N GLU A 200 8.69 7.86 15.68
CA GLU A 200 8.83 9.01 14.77
C GLU A 200 8.19 8.74 13.39
N PHE A 201 8.29 7.51 12.89
CA PHE A 201 7.64 7.10 11.65
C PHE A 201 6.10 7.14 11.78
N LYS A 202 5.55 6.60 12.87
CA LYS A 202 4.10 6.63 13.16
C LYS A 202 3.61 8.07 13.25
N GLU A 203 4.27 8.91 14.04
CA GLU A 203 3.90 10.33 14.20
C GLU A 203 3.85 11.02 12.84
N CYS A 204 4.87 10.84 12.00
CA CYS A 204 4.88 11.42 10.66
C CYS A 204 3.73 10.93 9.74
N VAL A 205 3.28 9.68 9.89
CA VAL A 205 2.19 9.12 9.06
C VAL A 205 0.81 9.51 9.58
N LEU A 206 0.67 9.67 10.90
CA LEU A 206 -0.60 9.91 11.57
C LEU A 206 -0.93 11.41 11.77
N ASP A 207 0.07 12.29 11.65
CA ASP A 207 -0.08 13.76 11.62
C ASP A 207 -0.75 14.27 10.33
#